data_AF-A0A0F3L3A6-F1
#
_entry.id   AF-A0A0F3L3A6-F1
#
_cell.length_a   1.000
_cell.length_b   1.000
_cell.length_c   1.000
_cell.angle_alpha   90.00
_cell.angle_beta   90.00
_cell.angle_gamma   90.00
#
_symmetry.space_group_name_H-M   'P 1'
#
loop_
_entity.id
_entity.type
_entity.pdbx_description
1 polymer ?
#
loop_
_entity_poly.entity_id
_entity_poly.type
_entity_poly.pdbx_seq_one_letter_code
_entity_poly.pdbx_strand_id
1 'polypeptide(L)'
;MGVKYEVVSSVEAAAGRFGLSASSGIYLEVSPERAKAVLRSLLAHDMAYGCELMPATMADQLSAEFVDVFAGQAPVYFTNGTFGLPRDSSGVGPTWNPATGATFDSGILVIAQDRIGCAWFMDED
;
A
#
# COMPACT_ATOMS: atom_id res chain seq x y z
N MET A 1 -9.14 4.27 -2.53
CA MET A 1 -7.92 4.89 -3.09
C MET A 1 -8.18 6.37 -3.32
N GLY A 2 -7.16 7.23 -3.22
CA GLY A 2 -7.30 8.67 -3.42
C GLY A 2 -6.00 9.33 -3.87
N VAL A 3 -6.12 10.45 -4.59
CA VAL A 3 -5.01 11.28 -5.08
C VAL A 3 -5.26 12.72 -4.64
N LYS A 4 -4.21 13.41 -4.20
CA LYS A 4 -4.26 14.83 -3.82
C LYS A 4 -3.14 15.58 -4.52
N TYR A 5 -3.46 16.73 -5.12
CA TYR A 5 -2.48 17.61 -5.77
C TYR A 5 -1.85 18.52 -4.72
N GLU A 6 -0.82 18.02 -4.05
CA GLU A 6 -0.09 18.74 -3.03
C GLU A 6 1.35 18.22 -2.93
N VAL A 7 2.26 19.11 -2.55
CA VAL A 7 3.66 18.80 -2.28
C VAL A 7 3.83 18.61 -0.78
N VAL A 8 4.48 17.52 -0.39
CA VAL A 8 4.78 17.19 1.00
C VAL A 8 6.27 16.94 1.18
N SER A 9 6.77 17.15 2.40
CA SER A 9 8.20 17.03 2.70
C SER A 9 8.63 15.63 3.17
N SER A 10 7.69 14.73 3.48
CA SER A 10 7.98 13.37 3.93
C SER A 10 6.79 12.42 3.73
N VAL A 11 7.03 11.11 3.91
CA VAL A 11 5.99 10.08 3.87
C VAL A 11 5.03 10.16 5.05
N GLU A 12 5.49 10.56 6.22
CA GLU A 12 4.63 10.80 7.40
C GLU A 12 3.69 11.98 7.16
N ALA A 13 4.17 13.03 6.49
CA ALA A 13 3.32 14.13 6.07
C ALA A 13 2.28 13.63 5.05
N ALA A 14 2.68 12.86 4.04
CA ALA A 14 1.76 12.25 3.07
C ALA A 14 0.69 11.38 3.76
N ALA A 15 1.12 10.51 4.68
CA ALA A 15 0.26 9.63 5.47
C ALA A 15 -0.82 10.41 6.23
N GLY A 16 -0.42 11.47 6.94
CA GLY A 16 -1.35 12.33 7.68
C GLY A 16 -2.42 12.98 6.79
N ARG A 17 -2.12 13.24 5.50
CA ARG A 17 -3.11 13.77 4.56
C ARG A 17 -4.21 12.76 4.22
N PHE A 18 -3.97 11.48 4.43
CA PHE A 18 -4.94 10.41 4.22
C PHE A 18 -5.50 9.84 5.54
N GLY A 19 -5.20 10.47 6.68
CA GLY A 19 -5.69 10.03 7.99
C GLY A 19 -4.93 8.83 8.57
N LEU A 20 -3.77 8.50 8.01
CA LEU A 20 -2.88 7.46 8.51
C LEU A 20 -1.93 8.04 9.57
N SER A 21 -1.37 7.17 10.41
CA SER A 21 -0.39 7.53 11.43
C SER A 21 0.83 8.23 10.82
N ALA A 22 1.24 9.36 11.43
CA ALA A 22 2.43 10.11 11.04
C ALA A 22 3.67 9.71 11.87
N SER A 23 3.62 8.58 12.58
CA SER A 23 4.76 8.09 13.36
C SER A 23 5.87 7.58 12.46
N SER A 24 7.12 7.91 12.80
CA SER A 24 8.31 7.49 12.07
C SER A 24 8.50 5.97 12.10
N GLY A 25 9.01 5.39 11.02
CA GLY A 25 9.38 3.97 10.94
C GLY A 25 8.25 3.01 10.53
N ILE A 26 7.04 3.53 10.27
CA ILE A 26 5.94 2.74 9.72
C ILE A 26 6.18 2.44 8.24
N TYR A 27 6.57 3.45 7.48
CA TYR A 27 6.58 3.41 6.03
C TYR A 27 7.96 3.07 5.47
N LEU A 28 8.00 2.05 4.63
CA LEU A 28 9.18 1.51 3.98
C LEU A 28 9.09 1.79 2.48
N GLU A 29 10.14 2.39 1.93
CA GLU A 29 10.24 2.63 0.49
C GLU A 29 10.28 1.31 -0.29
N VAL A 30 9.56 1.25 -1.40
CA VAL A 30 9.45 0.07 -2.26
C VAL A 30 9.52 0.44 -3.74
N SER A 31 9.91 -0.52 -4.57
CA SER A 31 9.87 -0.34 -6.02
C SER A 31 8.43 -0.27 -6.56
N PRO A 32 8.20 0.27 -7.76
CA PRO A 32 6.87 0.26 -8.39
C PRO A 32 6.29 -1.15 -8.56
N GLU A 33 7.12 -2.13 -8.91
CA GLU A 33 6.72 -3.54 -9.06
C GLU A 33 6.28 -4.12 -7.71
N ARG A 34 7.01 -3.75 -6.66
CA ARG A 34 6.68 -4.14 -5.30
C ARG A 34 5.37 -3.48 -4.83
N ALA A 35 5.13 -2.23 -5.19
CA ALA A 35 3.86 -1.56 -4.94
C ALA A 35 2.68 -2.24 -5.65
N LYS A 36 2.84 -2.60 -6.94
CA LYS A 36 1.84 -3.38 -7.69
C LYS A 36 1.56 -4.72 -7.00
N ALA A 37 2.59 -5.44 -6.57
CA ALA A 37 2.44 -6.73 -5.89
C ALA A 37 1.69 -6.64 -4.55
N VAL A 38 1.97 -5.59 -3.75
CA VAL A 38 1.22 -5.31 -2.51
C VAL A 38 -0.25 -5.08 -2.83
N LEU A 39 -0.55 -4.15 -3.74
CA LEU A 39 -1.94 -3.81 -4.09
C LEU A 39 -2.69 -5.00 -4.67
N ARG A 40 -2.06 -5.75 -5.57
CA ARG A 40 -2.62 -6.99 -6.11
C ARG A 40 -2.99 -7.97 -5.00
N SER A 41 -2.11 -8.16 -4.02
CA SER A 41 -2.36 -9.06 -2.88
C SER A 41 -3.56 -8.61 -2.06
N LEU A 42 -3.61 -7.31 -1.70
CA LEU A 42 -4.63 -6.72 -0.83
C LEU A 42 -5.99 -6.55 -1.51
N LEU A 43 -6.01 -6.44 -2.84
CA LEU A 43 -7.23 -6.40 -3.64
C LEU A 43 -7.78 -7.81 -3.85
N ALA A 44 -6.91 -8.76 -4.18
CA ALA A 44 -7.34 -10.12 -4.51
C ALA A 44 -7.76 -10.92 -3.27
N HIS A 45 -7.21 -10.65 -2.09
CA HIS A 45 -7.46 -11.43 -0.89
C HIS A 45 -7.63 -10.58 0.36
N ASP A 46 -8.41 -11.07 1.33
CA ASP A 46 -8.46 -10.50 2.67
C ASP A 46 -7.12 -10.68 3.41
N MET A 47 -6.90 -9.90 4.47
CA MET A 47 -5.61 -9.88 5.17
C MET A 47 -5.50 -10.95 6.26
N ALA A 48 -6.63 -11.42 6.80
CA ALA A 48 -6.68 -12.33 7.94
C ALA A 48 -6.45 -13.81 7.53
N TYR A 49 -7.21 -14.28 6.54
CA TYR A 49 -7.25 -15.67 6.08
C TYR A 49 -6.78 -15.82 4.63
N GLY A 50 -6.73 -14.73 3.86
CA GLY A 50 -6.35 -14.76 2.46
C GLY A 50 -7.40 -15.41 1.57
N CYS A 51 -8.67 -15.32 1.94
CA CYS A 51 -9.77 -15.73 1.06
C CYS A 51 -9.84 -14.78 -0.14
N GLU A 52 -10.20 -15.33 -1.29
CA GLU A 52 -10.35 -14.54 -2.51
C GLU A 52 -11.51 -13.54 -2.37
N LEU A 53 -11.21 -12.25 -2.55
CA LEU A 53 -12.18 -11.15 -2.64
C LEU A 53 -12.54 -10.84 -4.08
N MET A 54 -11.56 -10.95 -4.99
CA MET A 54 -11.76 -10.76 -6.43
C MET A 54 -10.75 -11.56 -7.26
N PRO A 55 -11.04 -11.82 -8.55
CA PRO A 55 -10.11 -12.50 -9.43
C PRO A 55 -8.78 -11.77 -9.56
N ALA A 56 -7.68 -12.53 -9.57
CA ALA A 56 -6.33 -11.99 -9.68
C ALA A 56 -6.13 -11.07 -10.91
N THR A 57 -6.78 -11.36 -12.03
CA THR A 57 -6.71 -10.53 -13.25
C THR A 57 -7.29 -9.13 -13.04
N MET A 58 -8.35 -9.00 -12.24
CA MET A 58 -8.95 -7.72 -11.89
C MET A 58 -8.05 -6.95 -10.91
N ALA A 59 -7.48 -7.64 -9.92
CA ALA A 59 -6.52 -7.05 -9.01
C ALA A 59 -5.23 -6.57 -9.73
N ASP A 60 -4.77 -7.32 -10.73
CA ASP A 60 -3.65 -6.93 -11.59
C ASP A 60 -3.95 -5.66 -12.38
N GLN A 61 -5.15 -5.55 -12.96
CA GLN A 61 -5.59 -4.34 -13.68
C GLN A 61 -5.66 -3.13 -12.76
N LEU A 62 -6.36 -3.24 -11.63
CA LEU A 62 -6.53 -2.12 -10.69
C LEU A 62 -5.22 -1.68 -10.05
N SER A 63 -4.32 -2.61 -9.71
CA SER A 63 -3.00 -2.28 -9.17
C SER A 63 -2.12 -1.59 -10.21
N ALA A 64 -2.17 -2.01 -11.47
CA ALA A 64 -1.48 -1.34 -12.57
C ALA A 64 -2.02 0.08 -12.79
N GLU A 65 -3.34 0.23 -12.90
CA GLU A 65 -4.00 1.53 -13.08
C GLU A 65 -3.60 2.54 -11.99
N PHE A 66 -3.61 2.12 -10.73
CA PHE A 66 -3.23 3.00 -9.61
C PHE A 66 -1.79 3.49 -9.72
N VAL A 67 -0.84 2.60 -10.03
CA VAL A 67 0.59 2.95 -10.13
C VAL A 67 0.85 3.80 -11.38
N ASP A 68 0.17 3.50 -12.48
CA ASP A 68 0.36 4.18 -13.76
C ASP A 68 -0.14 5.65 -13.72
N VAL A 69 -1.06 6.01 -12.80
CA VAL A 69 -1.43 7.41 -12.51
C VAL A 69 -0.23 8.28 -12.14
N PHE A 70 0.83 7.71 -11.58
CA PHE A 70 2.02 8.44 -11.14
C PHE A 70 3.22 8.26 -12.08
N ALA A 71 3.05 7.53 -13.19
CA ALA A 71 4.11 7.30 -14.15
C ALA A 71 4.66 8.64 -14.71
N GLY A 72 5.99 8.74 -14.81
CA GLY A 72 6.68 9.92 -15.34
C GLY A 72 6.82 11.09 -14.36
N GLN A 73 6.38 10.97 -13.11
CA GLN A 73 6.46 12.04 -12.11
C GLN A 73 7.46 11.80 -10.97
N ALA A 74 8.53 11.03 -11.27
CA ALA A 74 9.50 10.56 -10.28
C ALA A 74 8.86 10.03 -8.97
N PRO A 75 7.89 9.10 -9.06
CA PRO A 75 7.16 8.63 -7.89
C PRO A 75 8.04 7.79 -6.95
N VAL A 76 7.88 8.01 -5.65
CA VAL A 76 8.43 7.18 -4.59
C VAL A 76 7.26 6.49 -3.88
N TYR A 77 7.33 5.17 -3.77
CA TYR A 77 6.27 4.33 -3.22
C TYR A 77 6.65 3.84 -1.85
N PHE A 78 5.67 3.73 -0.96
CA PHE A 78 5.86 3.25 0.40
C PHE A 78 4.78 2.27 0.80
N THR A 79 5.14 1.26 1.57
CA THR A 79 4.23 0.33 2.25
C THR A 79 4.59 0.22 3.72
N ASN A 80 3.85 -0.55 4.52
CA ASN A 80 4.11 -0.73 5.95
C ASN A 80 4.56 -2.14 6.33
N GLY A 81 4.81 -3.03 5.37
CA GLY A 81 5.09 -4.43 5.69
C GLY A 81 5.42 -5.33 4.50
N THR A 82 5.17 -6.61 4.71
CA THR A 82 5.56 -7.69 3.80
C THR A 82 4.40 -8.30 3.01
N PHE A 83 3.20 -7.72 3.06
CA PHE A 83 2.06 -8.14 2.24
C PHE A 83 2.41 -8.22 0.75
N GLY A 84 1.98 -9.28 0.08
CA GLY A 84 2.34 -9.55 -1.32
C GLY A 84 3.79 -9.97 -1.56
N LEU A 85 4.64 -10.16 -0.54
CA LEU A 85 5.86 -10.95 -0.71
C LEU A 85 5.49 -12.44 -0.83
N PRO A 86 6.32 -13.24 -1.53
CA PRO A 86 6.25 -14.69 -1.39
C PRO A 86 6.35 -15.08 0.08
N ARG A 87 5.48 -15.99 0.54
CA ARG A 87 5.63 -16.57 1.87
C ARG A 87 6.95 -17.32 1.93
N ASP A 88 7.68 -17.13 3.02
CA ASP A 88 8.81 -17.98 3.31
C ASP A 88 8.32 -19.37 3.77
N SER A 89 9.24 -20.34 3.83
CA SER A 89 8.93 -21.69 4.28
C SER A 89 8.71 -21.80 5.79
N SER A 90 8.73 -20.69 6.54
CA SER A 90 8.62 -20.71 8.01
C SER A 90 7.17 -20.88 8.48
N GLY A 91 6.19 -20.71 7.59
CA GLY A 91 4.76 -20.76 7.91
C GLY A 91 4.26 -19.51 8.63
N VAL A 92 5.11 -18.50 8.84
CA VAL A 92 4.74 -17.21 9.42
C VAL A 92 4.02 -16.35 8.37
N GLY A 93 2.96 -15.67 8.79
CA GLY A 93 2.20 -14.74 7.95
C GLY A 93 2.96 -13.45 7.65
N PRO A 94 2.38 -12.54 6.85
CA PRO A 94 2.92 -11.22 6.64
C PRO A 94 3.12 -10.46 7.97
N THR A 95 4.09 -9.56 7.97
CA THR A 95 4.43 -8.64 9.06
C THR A 95 4.20 -7.22 8.59
N TRP A 96 3.73 -6.33 9.48
CA TRP A 96 3.53 -4.92 9.17
C TRP A 96 3.67 -4.06 10.43
N ASN A 97 3.90 -2.76 10.24
CA ASN A 97 3.80 -1.74 11.26
C ASN A 97 2.44 -1.04 11.11
N PRO A 98 1.56 -1.08 12.13
CA PRO A 98 0.22 -0.52 12.02
C PRO A 98 0.22 0.98 11.71
N ALA A 99 -0.55 1.38 10.70
CA ALA A 99 -0.77 2.80 10.37
C ALA A 99 -2.15 3.31 10.82
N THR A 100 -3.04 2.40 11.20
CA THR A 100 -4.41 2.66 11.66
C THR A 100 -4.70 1.88 12.95
N GLY A 101 -5.96 1.96 13.44
CA GLY A 101 -6.43 1.18 14.59
C GLY A 101 -7.04 -0.19 14.25
N ALA A 102 -7.06 -0.59 12.98
CA ALA A 102 -7.61 -1.87 12.53
C ALA A 102 -6.70 -3.05 12.94
N THR A 103 -7.27 -4.26 13.02
CA THR A 103 -6.49 -5.48 13.33
C THR A 103 -5.41 -5.71 12.28
N PHE A 104 -5.78 -5.56 11.00
CA PHE A 104 -4.84 -5.58 9.89
C PHE A 104 -4.98 -4.31 9.07
N ASP A 105 -3.86 -3.73 8.67
CA ASP A 105 -3.86 -2.64 7.72
C ASP A 105 -2.60 -2.63 6.87
N SER A 106 -2.79 -2.38 5.58
CA SER A 106 -1.67 -2.23 4.66
C SER A 106 -2.10 -1.51 3.40
N GLY A 107 -1.11 -1.12 2.61
CA GLY A 107 -1.38 -0.39 1.40
C GLY A 107 -0.13 0.23 0.80
N ILE A 108 -0.39 1.17 -0.10
CA ILE A 108 0.61 1.98 -0.78
C ILE A 108 0.33 3.46 -0.58
N LEU A 109 1.35 4.17 -0.13
CA LEU A 109 1.47 5.62 -0.27
C LEU A 109 2.40 5.93 -1.44
N VAL A 110 2.10 7.02 -2.15
CA VAL A 110 2.94 7.52 -3.24
C VAL A 110 3.19 9.00 -3.03
N ILE A 111 4.44 9.40 -3.19
CA ILE A 111 4.83 10.82 -3.32
C ILE A 111 5.39 11.00 -4.72
N ALA A 112 4.77 11.87 -5.49
CA ALA A 112 5.25 12.32 -6.78
C ALA A 112 5.54 13.82 -6.73
N GLN A 113 6.02 14.38 -7.84
CA GLN A 113 6.47 15.78 -7.90
C GLN A 113 5.40 16.82 -7.46
N ASP A 114 4.13 16.63 -7.85
CA ASP A 114 3.05 17.60 -7.63
C ASP A 114 1.80 16.99 -6.95
N ARG A 115 1.88 15.71 -6.58
CA ARG A 115 0.76 14.98 -5.99
C ARG A 115 1.21 13.86 -5.07
N ILE A 116 0.29 13.49 -4.19
CA ILE A 116 0.39 12.30 -3.35
C ILE A 116 -0.76 11.34 -3.66
N GLY A 117 -0.51 10.05 -3.43
CA GLY A 117 -1.47 8.97 -3.63
C GLY A 117 -1.59 8.08 -2.41
N CYS A 118 -2.76 7.50 -2.21
CA CYS A 118 -2.99 6.50 -1.17
C CYS A 118 -3.98 5.43 -1.64
N ALA A 119 -3.56 4.19 -1.50
CA ALA A 119 -4.40 3.00 -1.59
C ALA A 119 -4.16 2.19 -0.32
N TRP A 120 -4.98 2.42 0.72
CA TRP A 120 -4.88 1.77 2.01
C TRP A 120 -6.13 0.95 2.29
N PHE A 121 -5.94 -0.23 2.85
CA PHE A 121 -6.98 -1.19 3.17
C PHE A 121 -6.90 -1.49 4.66
N MET A 122 -8.06 -1.62 5.29
CA MET A 122 -8.23 -1.98 6.68
C MET A 122 -9.08 -3.25 6.70
N ASP A 123 -8.73 -4.18 7.56
CA ASP A 123 -9.46 -5.42 7.77
C ASP A 123 -9.54 -5.69 9.27
N GLU A 124 -10.71 -6.13 9.69
CA GLU A 124 -11.05 -6.47 11.07
C GLU A 124 -11.70 -7.85 11.00
N ASP A 125 -11.28 -8.77 11.88
CA ASP A 125 -11.77 -10.15 11.93
C ASP A 125 -13.31 -10.27 11.87
#